data_AF-A0A6P8SYZ9-F1
#
_entry.id   AF-A0A6P8SYZ9-F1
#
_cell.length_a   1.000
_cell.length_b   1.000
_cell.length_c   1.000
_cell.angle_alpha   90.00
_cell.angle_beta   90.00
_cell.angle_gamma   90.00
#
_symmetry.space_group_name_H-M   'P 1'
#
loop_
_entity.id
_entity.type
_entity.pdbx_description
1 polymer ?
#
loop_
_entity_poly.entity_id
_entity_poly.type
_entity_poly.pdbx_seq_one_letter_code
_entity_poly.pdbx_strand_id
1 'polypeptide(L)'
;MEFREGSSEERVVASDGVRAMMESALTARDRVGVSDFVLLENFTSEASFIENLRKRFKENLIYTYIGSVLVSVNPYKDLEIYTKNHMERYRGVNFYEVSPHM
;
A
#
# COMPACT_ATOMS: atom_id res chain seq x y z
N MET A 1 28.81 10.32 40.32
CA MET A 1 28.48 9.09 39.58
C MET A 1 27.01 8.83 39.82
N GLU A 2 26.14 9.42 39.00
CA GLU A 2 24.69 9.20 39.09
C GLU A 2 24.26 8.38 37.88
N PHE A 3 23.78 7.17 38.16
CA PHE A 3 23.14 6.29 37.19
C PHE A 3 21.69 6.75 37.03
N ARG A 4 21.28 7.09 35.80
CA ARG A 4 19.86 7.32 35.45
C ARG A 4 19.23 5.98 35.07
N GLU A 5 18.24 5.56 35.85
CA GLU A 5 17.29 4.52 35.45
C GLU A 5 16.38 5.04 34.34
N GLY A 6 16.39 4.38 33.20
CA GLY A 6 15.43 4.57 32.12
C GLY A 6 15.37 3.29 31.31
N SER A 7 14.46 2.36 31.64
CA SER A 7 14.41 1.06 30.96
C SER A 7 13.04 0.39 30.85
N SER A 8 11.95 0.98 31.36
CA SER A 8 10.66 0.27 31.42
C SER A 8 9.53 0.91 30.60
N GLU A 9 9.47 2.24 30.48
CA GLU A 9 8.40 2.94 29.75
C GLU A 9 8.65 3.01 28.23
N GLU A 10 9.90 2.98 27.77
CA GLU A 10 10.21 3.14 26.33
C GLU A 10 9.89 1.87 25.51
N ARG A 11 9.80 0.71 26.16
CA ARG A 11 9.54 -0.59 25.52
C ARG A 11 8.05 -0.85 25.26
N VAL A 12 7.15 -0.31 26.07
CA VAL A 12 5.69 -0.50 25.93
C VAL A 12 5.14 0.34 24.77
N VAL A 13 5.59 1.58 24.63
CA VAL A 13 5.15 2.52 23.56
C VAL A 13 5.47 2.01 22.15
N ALA A 14 6.60 1.29 21.98
CA ALA A 14 6.97 0.68 20.71
C ALA A 14 6.03 -0.48 20.31
N SER A 15 5.51 -1.24 21.28
CA SER A 15 4.65 -2.40 21.01
C SER A 15 3.22 -2.02 20.64
N ASP A 16 2.66 -0.99 21.29
CA ASP A 16 1.33 -0.47 20.98
C ASP A 16 1.31 0.23 19.61
N GLY A 17 2.40 0.93 19.26
CA GLY A 17 2.56 1.53 17.94
C GLY A 17 2.56 0.50 16.79
N VAL A 18 3.27 -0.63 16.96
CA VAL A 18 3.32 -1.70 15.95
C VAL A 18 1.96 -2.36 15.77
N ARG A 19 1.22 -2.59 16.86
CA ARG A 19 -0.12 -3.18 16.81
C ARG A 19 -1.13 -2.26 16.12
N ALA A 20 -1.11 -0.97 16.44
CA ALA A 20 -1.94 0.03 15.76
C ALA A 20 -1.60 0.15 14.26
N MET A 21 -0.32 0.04 13.88
CA MET A 21 0.10 0.02 12.48
C MET A 21 -0.39 -1.23 11.73
N MET A 22 -0.31 -2.41 12.35
CA MET A 22 -0.84 -3.65 11.76
C MET A 22 -2.37 -3.58 11.58
N GLU A 23 -3.10 -3.12 12.59
CA GLU A 23 -4.56 -2.95 12.53
C GLU A 23 -4.96 -1.92 11.45
N SER A 24 -4.20 -0.83 11.31
CA SER A 24 -4.40 0.18 10.26
C SER A 24 -4.13 -0.39 8.86
N ALA A 25 -3.07 -1.17 8.69
CA ALA A 25 -2.71 -1.80 7.42
C ALA A 25 -3.73 -2.86 6.97
N LEU A 26 -4.25 -3.65 7.93
CA LEU A 26 -5.34 -4.60 7.68
C LEU A 26 -6.62 -3.88 7.27
N THR A 27 -6.97 -2.80 7.96
CA THR A 27 -8.15 -1.98 7.64
C THR A 27 -8.00 -1.28 6.28
N ALA A 28 -6.80 -0.80 5.95
CA ALA A 28 -6.49 -0.20 4.66
C ALA A 28 -6.58 -1.22 3.52
N ARG A 29 -6.14 -2.47 3.74
CA ARG A 29 -6.27 -3.56 2.76
C ARG A 29 -7.73 -3.89 2.48
N ASP A 30 -8.57 -3.93 3.51
CA ASP A 30 -10.01 -4.20 3.36
C ASP A 30 -10.74 -3.07 2.60
N ARG A 31 -10.36 -1.82 2.91
CA ARG A 31 -10.95 -0.61 2.31
C ARG A 31 -10.49 -0.36 0.87
N VAL A 32 -9.19 -0.47 0.60
CA VAL A 32 -8.57 -0.03 -0.66
C VAL A 32 -8.37 -1.19 -1.63
N GLY A 33 -8.22 -2.42 -1.12
CA GLY A 33 -7.89 -3.61 -1.91
C GLY A 33 -6.38 -3.87 -2.00
N VAL A 34 -6.02 -4.93 -2.73
CA VAL A 34 -4.66 -5.47 -2.84
C VAL A 34 -3.93 -4.83 -4.03
N SER A 35 -2.68 -4.41 -3.82
CA SER A 35 -1.82 -3.78 -4.84
C SER A 35 -1.23 -4.73 -5.88
N ASP A 36 -1.10 -6.02 -5.54
CA ASP A 36 -0.67 -7.10 -6.43
C ASP A 36 -1.70 -8.23 -6.43
N PHE A 37 -2.23 -8.57 -7.60
CA PHE A 37 -3.20 -9.64 -7.76
C PHE A 37 -2.66 -11.03 -7.43
N VAL A 38 -1.34 -11.23 -7.43
CA VAL A 38 -0.73 -12.49 -6.96
C VAL A 38 -1.03 -12.74 -5.48
N LEU A 39 -1.29 -11.68 -4.72
CA LEU A 39 -1.63 -11.73 -3.29
C LEU A 39 -3.15 -11.76 -3.03
N LEU A 40 -3.98 -11.89 -4.08
CA LEU A 40 -5.43 -11.98 -3.95
C LEU A 40 -5.82 -13.40 -3.52
N GLU A 41 -6.61 -13.54 -2.45
CA GLU A 41 -7.00 -14.85 -1.89
C GLU A 41 -7.78 -15.71 -2.90
N ASN A 42 -8.71 -15.10 -3.64
CA ASN A 42 -9.52 -15.76 -4.67
C ASN A 42 -9.08 -15.37 -6.09
N PHE A 43 -7.81 -15.59 -6.42
CA PHE A 43 -7.22 -15.21 -7.71
C PHE A 43 -7.85 -15.91 -8.94
N THR A 44 -8.55 -17.02 -8.77
CA THR A 44 -9.27 -17.73 -9.85
C THR A 44 -10.64 -17.14 -10.17
N SER A 45 -11.17 -16.28 -9.29
CA SER A 45 -12.49 -15.68 -9.45
C SER A 45 -12.41 -14.33 -10.16
N GLU A 46 -13.02 -14.25 -11.35
CA GLU A 46 -13.15 -12.99 -12.08
C GLU A 46 -13.89 -11.92 -11.26
N ALA A 47 -14.91 -12.33 -10.49
CA ALA A 47 -15.67 -11.42 -9.63
C ALA A 47 -14.78 -10.76 -8.58
N SER A 48 -13.87 -11.52 -7.95
CA SER A 48 -12.92 -11.00 -6.97
C SER A 48 -11.90 -10.05 -7.60
N PHE A 49 -11.47 -10.34 -8.84
CA PHE A 49 -10.58 -9.49 -9.60
C PHE A 49 -11.21 -8.12 -9.89
N ILE A 50 -12.45 -8.12 -10.40
CA ILE A 50 -13.21 -6.90 -10.70
C ILE A 50 -13.51 -6.12 -9.42
N GLU A 51 -13.86 -6.80 -8.33
CA GLU A 51 -14.13 -6.15 -7.05
C GLU A 51 -12.90 -5.40 -6.53
N ASN A 52 -11.71 -6.00 -6.63
CA ASN A 52 -10.46 -5.36 -6.22
C ASN A 52 -10.16 -4.11 -7.07
N LEU A 53 -10.29 -4.20 -8.40
CA LEU A 53 -10.15 -3.03 -9.29
C LEU A 53 -11.15 -1.94 -8.91
N ARG A 54 -12.40 -2.32 -8.63
CA ARG A 54 -13.45 -1.36 -8.26
C ARG A 54 -13.16 -0.66 -6.94
N LYS A 55 -12.65 -1.37 -5.94
CA LYS A 55 -12.23 -0.78 -4.65
C LYS A 55 -11.08 0.20 -4.84
N ARG A 56 -10.05 -0.19 -5.59
CA ARG A 56 -8.87 0.65 -5.87
C ARG A 56 -9.23 1.89 -6.69
N PHE A 57 -10.06 1.73 -7.71
CA PHE A 57 -10.49 2.82 -8.58
C PHE A 57 -11.28 3.90 -7.80
N LYS A 58 -12.11 3.50 -6.84
CA LYS A 58 -12.83 4.45 -5.97
C LYS A 58 -11.89 5.34 -5.16
N GLU A 59 -10.73 4.82 -4.77
CA GLU A 59 -9.70 5.58 -4.05
C GLU A 59 -8.69 6.26 -5.00
N ASN A 60 -8.98 6.36 -6.30
CA ASN A 60 -8.10 6.93 -7.33
C ASN A 60 -6.78 6.18 -7.55
N LEU A 61 -6.72 4.90 -7.19
CA LEU A 61 -5.59 4.03 -7.48
C LEU A 61 -5.83 3.31 -8.80
N ILE A 62 -5.24 3.85 -9.86
CA ILE A 62 -5.44 3.37 -11.24
C ILE A 62 -4.46 2.27 -11.65
N TYR A 63 -3.43 2.04 -10.85
CA TYR A 63 -2.36 1.10 -11.12
C TYR A 63 -2.39 -0.08 -10.14
N THR A 64 -2.26 -1.28 -10.69
CA THR A 64 -2.23 -2.54 -9.92
C THR A 64 -1.28 -3.53 -10.59
N TYR A 65 -0.45 -4.22 -9.80
CA TYR A 65 0.47 -5.24 -10.31
C TYR A 65 -0.23 -6.60 -10.48
N ILE A 66 0.25 -7.37 -11.45
CA ILE A 66 0.07 -8.82 -11.55
C ILE A 66 1.48 -9.39 -11.70
N GLY A 67 2.16 -9.63 -10.57
CA GLY A 67 3.58 -9.99 -10.59
C GLY A 67 4.42 -8.91 -11.27
N SER A 68 4.98 -9.20 -12.44
CA SER A 68 5.77 -8.25 -13.23
C SER A 68 4.95 -7.40 -14.21
N VAL A 69 3.66 -7.69 -14.38
CA VAL A 69 2.77 -6.96 -15.30
C VAL A 69 2.10 -5.81 -14.56
N LEU A 70 2.02 -4.64 -15.19
CA LEU A 70 1.31 -3.48 -14.65
C LEU A 70 -0.03 -3.29 -15.38
N VAL A 71 -1.12 -3.29 -14.63
CA VAL A 71 -2.47 -2.98 -15.12
C VAL A 71 -2.79 -1.52 -14.84
N SER A 72 -3.25 -0.81 -15.87
CA SER A 72 -3.67 0.59 -15.80
C SER A 72 -5.14 0.72 -16.16
N VAL A 73 -5.92 1.43 -15.32
CA VAL A 73 -7.33 1.72 -15.56
C VAL A 73 -7.51 3.22 -15.79
N ASN A 74 -8.09 3.63 -16.93
CA ASN A 74 -8.23 5.05 -17.25
C ASN A 74 -9.20 5.77 -16.30
N PRO A 75 -8.76 6.79 -15.54
CA PRO A 75 -9.63 7.55 -14.64
C PRO A 75 -10.52 8.59 -15.36
N TYR A 76 -10.28 8.87 -16.64
CA TYR A 76 -10.97 9.92 -17.42
C TYR A 76 -10.97 11.31 -16.76
N LYS A 77 -10.02 11.55 -15.86
CA LYS A 77 -9.77 12.82 -15.16
C LYS A 77 -8.28 12.93 -14.85
N ASP A 78 -7.81 14.16 -14.65
CA ASP A 78 -6.44 14.38 -14.25
C ASP A 78 -6.21 13.95 -12.79
N LEU A 79 -5.11 13.24 -12.57
CA LEU A 79 -4.62 12.84 -11.26
C LEU A 79 -3.23 13.46 -11.05
N GLU A 80 -2.96 14.03 -9.88
CA GLU A 80 -1.68 14.69 -9.55
C GLU A 80 -0.53 13.70 -9.26
N ILE A 81 -0.57 12.52 -9.88
CA ILE A 81 0.37 11.41 -9.65
C ILE A 81 1.59 11.45 -10.57
N TYR A 82 1.62 12.31 -11.58
CA TYR A 82 2.73 12.46 -12.54
C TYR A 82 3.61 13.69 -12.25
N THR A 83 3.58 14.18 -11.02
CA THR A 83 4.39 15.33 -10.60
C THR A 83 5.87 14.96 -10.47
N LYS A 84 6.77 15.94 -10.61
CA LYS A 84 8.23 15.73 -10.43
C LYS A 84 8.57 15.10 -9.08
N ASN A 85 7.83 15.48 -8.04
CA ASN A 85 7.99 14.93 -6.70
C ASN A 85 7.62 13.43 -6.62
N HIS A 86 6.63 12.98 -7.41
CA HIS A 86 6.32 11.55 -7.50
C HIS A 86 7.41 10.80 -8.26
N MET A 87 7.88 11.31 -9.40
CA MET A 87 8.94 10.64 -10.17
C MET A 87 10.22 10.41 -9.36
N GLU A 88 10.64 11.39 -8.55
CA GLU A 88 11.82 11.24 -7.69
C GLU A 88 11.63 10.16 -6.61
N ARG A 89 10.39 9.92 -6.13
CA ARG A 89 10.11 8.83 -5.18
C ARG A 89 10.29 7.44 -5.80
N TYR A 90 9.97 7.30 -7.09
CA TYR A 90 10.07 6.01 -7.80
C TYR A 90 11.46 5.78 -8.42
N ARG A 91 12.30 6.81 -8.45
CA ARG A 91 13.62 6.73 -9.07
C ARG A 91 14.59 5.91 -8.22
N GLY A 92 15.09 4.81 -8.80
CA GLY A 92 16.12 3.97 -8.17
C GLY A 92 15.62 3.10 -7.00
N VAL A 93 14.30 3.02 -6.82
CA VAL A 93 13.67 2.15 -5.81
C VAL A 93 13.19 0.87 -6.47
N ASN A 94 13.24 -0.25 -5.74
CA ASN A 94 12.72 -1.51 -6.26
C ASN A 94 11.20 -1.44 -6.34
N PHE A 95 10.61 -1.94 -7.43
CA PHE A 95 9.18 -1.80 -7.69
C PHE A 95 8.28 -2.55 -6.70
N TYR A 96 8.82 -3.51 -5.95
CA TYR A 96 8.11 -4.19 -4.86
C TYR A 96 8.01 -3.37 -3.57
N GLU A 97 8.84 -2.34 -3.40
CA GLU A 97 8.88 -1.51 -2.18
C GLU A 97 7.96 -0.29 -2.27
N VAL A 98 7.43 -0.01 -3.46
CA VAL A 98 6.61 1.16 -3.76
C VAL A 98 5.26 0.76 -4.34
N SER A 99 4.29 1.67 -4.25
CA SER A 99 2.96 1.42 -4.80
C SER A 99 3.01 1.31 -6.33
N PRO A 100 2.10 0.55 -6.97
CA PRO A 100 2.12 0.40 -8.43
C PRO A 100 2.01 1.76 -9.14
N HIS A 101 2.94 2.05 -10.04
CA HIS A 101 3.03 3.30 -10.81
C HIS A 101 3.85 3.09 -12.11
N MET A 102 3.71 4.00 -13.09
CA MET A 102 4.38 4.04 -14.40
C MET A 102 5.56 5.03 -14.44
#